data_AF-A0A0J0V395-F1
#
_entry.id   AF-A0A0J0V395-F1
#
_cell.length_a   1.000
_cell.length_b   1.000
_cell.length_c   1.000
_cell.angle_alpha   90.00
_cell.angle_beta   90.00
_cell.angle_gamma   90.00
#
_symmetry.space_group_name_H-M   'P 1'
#
loop_
_entity.id
_entity.type
_entity.pdbx_description
1 polymer ?
#
loop_
_entity_poly.entity_id
_entity_poly.type
_entity_poly.pdbx_seq_one_letter_code
_entity_poly.pdbx_strand_id
1 'polypeptide(L)'
;MLKTPKDYIDVLKIWHEFGHAIHYQNMDNSLSFVFTKLHNLHNMEGIAILYQLLGNKYYNHPLDYKIYNMMWWAFVEFFSLFEWLNAIKQKNISDIFMRNLQFIFEKVPTYPCPIRYFNRGFKSFRYILGLFLALGISDYLHENPRISGEYIKEIMYSGGINKNNELIIKGYQNMVNS
;
A
#
# COMPACT_ATOMS: atom_id res chain seq x y z
N MET A 1 22.57 9.71 11.04
CA MET A 1 22.86 10.63 9.92
C MET A 1 21.82 10.35 8.84
N LEU A 2 20.88 11.27 8.60
CA LEU A 2 19.88 11.12 7.53
C LEU A 2 20.65 11.13 6.20
N LYS A 3 20.59 10.02 5.45
CA LYS A 3 21.23 9.95 4.13
C LYS A 3 20.42 10.85 3.19
N THR A 4 21.10 11.76 2.51
CA THR A 4 20.48 12.59 1.47
C THR A 4 19.89 11.65 0.41
N PRO A 5 18.63 11.85 -0.01
CA PRO A 5 18.04 11.04 -1.08
C PRO A 5 18.89 11.15 -2.34
N LYS A 6 19.26 10.01 -2.93
CA LYS A 6 20.17 9.96 -4.08
C LYS A 6 19.45 10.02 -5.42
N ASP A 7 18.19 9.63 -5.42
CA ASP A 7 17.32 9.62 -6.58
C ASP A 7 15.87 9.90 -6.17
N TYR A 8 15.00 9.99 -7.18
CA TYR A 8 13.58 10.20 -6.98
C TYR A 8 12.90 9.07 -6.17
N ILE A 9 13.43 7.85 -6.22
CA ILE A 9 12.90 6.71 -5.46
C ILE A 9 13.11 6.96 -3.97
N ASP A 10 14.29 7.46 -3.59
CA ASP A 10 14.57 7.80 -2.20
C ASP A 10 13.68 8.95 -1.72
N VAL A 11 13.35 9.91 -2.59
CA VAL A 11 12.37 10.97 -2.28
C VAL A 11 10.98 10.37 -2.04
N LEU A 12 10.53 9.43 -2.86
CA LEU A 12 9.24 8.75 -2.66
C LEU A 12 9.18 7.92 -1.37
N LYS A 13 10.28 7.25 -1.00
CA LYS A 13 10.37 6.57 0.30
C LYS A 13 10.25 7.55 1.45
N ILE A 14 10.84 8.75 1.33
CA ILE A 14 10.68 9.79 2.36
C ILE A 14 9.21 10.18 2.49
N TRP A 15 8.48 10.38 1.38
CA TRP A 15 7.04 10.66 1.43
C TRP A 15 6.22 9.52 2.04
N HIS A 16 6.57 8.28 1.72
CA HIS A 16 5.92 7.09 2.28
C HIS A 16 6.11 7.03 3.80
N GLU A 17 7.35 7.12 4.28
CA GLU A 17 7.66 7.12 5.72
C GLU A 17 7.10 8.35 6.44
N PHE A 18 7.05 9.50 5.76
CA PHE A 18 6.40 10.70 6.28
C PHE A 18 4.90 10.47 6.49
N GLY A 19 4.22 9.79 5.57
CA GLY A 19 2.81 9.41 5.74
C GLY A 19 2.60 8.52 6.97
N HIS A 20 3.48 7.55 7.22
CA HIS A 20 3.44 6.77 8.47
C HIS A 20 3.62 7.65 9.71
N ALA A 21 4.60 8.56 9.70
CA ALA A 21 4.87 9.44 10.83
C ALA A 21 3.68 10.35 11.15
N ILE A 22 3.07 10.96 10.12
CA ILE A 22 1.89 11.83 10.28
C ILE A 22 0.69 11.03 10.79
N HIS A 23 0.46 9.82 10.28
CA HIS A 23 -0.60 8.95 10.78
C HIS A 23 -0.42 8.68 12.28
N TYR A 24 0.77 8.24 12.69
CA TYR A 24 1.07 7.98 14.12
C TYR A 24 0.86 9.21 15.01
N GLN A 25 1.23 10.41 14.54
CA GLN A 25 1.07 11.65 15.32
C GLN A 25 -0.39 12.05 15.52
N ASN A 26 -1.28 11.70 14.59
CA ASN A 26 -2.69 12.09 14.62
C ASN A 26 -3.60 11.00 15.19
N MET A 27 -3.07 9.82 15.50
CA MET A 27 -3.82 8.71 16.06
C MET A 27 -4.24 8.99 17.51
N ASP A 28 -5.43 8.56 17.91
CA ASP A 28 -5.91 8.69 19.28
C ASP A 28 -4.97 7.97 20.26
N ASN A 29 -4.37 8.73 21.18
CA ASN A 29 -3.41 8.23 22.17
C ASN A 29 -4.02 7.21 23.13
N SER A 30 -5.35 7.18 23.30
CA SER A 30 -6.04 6.15 24.09
C SER A 30 -5.97 4.75 23.44
N LEU A 31 -5.70 4.69 22.14
CA LEU A 31 -5.47 3.44 21.40
C LEU A 31 -4.04 2.90 21.63
N SER A 32 -3.11 3.68 22.18
CA SER A 32 -1.67 3.35 22.28
C SER A 32 -1.30 2.10 23.13
N PHE A 33 -2.27 1.42 23.75
CA PHE A 33 -2.02 0.24 24.59
C PHE A 33 -2.13 -1.08 23.82
N VAL A 34 -0.99 -1.77 23.63
CA VAL A 34 -0.73 -3.19 23.23
C VAL A 34 -1.41 -3.76 21.97
N PHE A 35 -2.57 -3.26 21.55
CA PHE A 35 -3.37 -3.75 20.43
C PHE A 35 -3.25 -2.90 19.15
N THR A 36 -2.60 -1.73 19.21
CA THR A 36 -2.60 -0.74 18.13
C THR A 36 -1.74 -1.03 16.91
N LYS A 37 -0.66 -1.80 17.06
CA LYS A 37 0.18 -2.19 15.90
C LYS A 37 -0.50 -3.20 14.99
N LEU A 38 -1.56 -3.88 15.42
CA LEU A 38 -2.17 -4.97 14.67
C LEU A 38 -3.49 -4.60 14.02
N HIS A 39 -4.25 -3.68 14.61
CA HIS A 39 -5.66 -3.55 14.26
C HIS A 39 -5.97 -2.93 12.90
N ASN A 40 -5.04 -2.27 12.20
CA ASN A 40 -5.28 -1.83 10.82
C ASN A 40 -3.99 -1.50 10.05
N LEU A 41 -3.09 -2.47 9.96
CA LEU A 41 -1.82 -2.29 9.24
C LEU A 41 -2.00 -1.83 7.79
N HIS A 42 -3.11 -2.19 7.13
CA HIS A 42 -3.40 -1.71 5.77
C HIS A 42 -3.75 -0.22 5.71
N ASN A 43 -4.32 0.38 6.77
CA ASN A 43 -4.58 1.82 6.83
C ASN A 43 -3.30 2.62 6.98
N MET A 44 -2.37 2.09 7.76
CA MET A 44 -1.04 2.67 7.90
C MET A 44 -0.34 2.71 6.54
N GLU A 45 -0.39 1.60 5.80
CA GLU A 45 0.12 1.54 4.43
C GLU A 45 -0.67 2.45 3.49
N GLY A 46 -2.00 2.55 3.64
CA GLY A 46 -2.83 3.40 2.77
C GLY A 46 -2.57 4.89 2.94
N ILE A 47 -2.38 5.38 4.16
CA ILE A 47 -1.96 6.78 4.38
C ILE A 47 -0.53 6.99 3.85
N ALA A 48 0.40 6.05 4.05
CA ALA A 48 1.74 6.16 3.50
C ALA A 48 1.75 6.23 1.96
N ILE A 49 0.97 5.37 1.30
CA ILE A 49 0.78 5.39 -0.16
C ILE A 49 0.11 6.68 -0.62
N LEU A 50 -0.89 7.20 0.10
CA LEU A 50 -1.52 8.48 -0.22
C LEU A 50 -0.50 9.62 -0.21
N TYR A 51 0.35 9.71 0.81
CA TYR A 51 1.42 10.72 0.86
C TYR A 51 2.45 10.53 -0.25
N GLN A 52 2.75 9.29 -0.63
CA GLN A 52 3.59 8.99 -1.80
C GLN A 52 2.94 9.48 -3.11
N LEU A 53 1.63 9.33 -3.29
CA LEU A 53 0.89 9.86 -4.44
C LEU A 53 0.89 11.40 -4.46
N LEU A 54 0.70 12.04 -3.30
CA LEU A 54 0.79 13.50 -3.17
C LEU A 54 2.19 14.01 -3.49
N GLY A 55 3.24 13.33 -3.01
CA GLY A 55 4.62 13.63 -3.35
C GLY A 55 4.88 13.54 -4.86
N ASN A 56 4.37 12.50 -5.52
CA ASN A 56 4.43 12.39 -6.99
C ASN A 56 3.81 13.59 -7.70
N LYS A 57 2.59 13.97 -7.29
CA LYS A 57 1.88 15.12 -7.85
C LYS A 57 2.65 16.42 -7.61
N TYR A 58 3.22 16.61 -6.43
CA TYR A 58 3.98 17.81 -6.08
C TYR A 58 5.21 18.01 -6.97
N TYR A 59 5.93 16.93 -7.30
CA TYR A 59 7.11 17.01 -8.16
C TYR A 59 6.82 16.90 -9.67
N ASN A 60 5.54 16.91 -10.08
CA ASN A 60 5.12 16.76 -11.49
C ASN A 60 5.76 15.56 -12.20
N HIS A 61 6.09 14.50 -11.47
CA HIS A 61 6.57 13.28 -12.07
C HIS A 61 5.37 12.49 -12.62
N PRO A 62 5.50 11.90 -13.84
CA PRO A 62 4.48 11.00 -14.34
C PRO A 62 4.26 9.89 -13.31
N LEU A 63 2.99 9.51 -13.12
CA LEU A 63 2.57 8.44 -12.22
C LEU A 63 3.50 7.24 -12.38
N ASP A 64 4.25 6.93 -11.31
CA ASP A 64 5.48 6.16 -11.39
C ASP A 64 5.20 4.71 -11.79
N TYR A 65 5.80 4.26 -12.90
CA TYR A 65 5.86 2.86 -13.32
C TYR A 65 6.31 1.93 -12.17
N LYS A 66 7.05 2.43 -11.17
CA LYS A 66 7.47 1.66 -10.00
C LYS A 66 6.38 1.45 -8.95
N ILE A 67 5.40 2.35 -8.79
CA ILE A 67 4.24 2.06 -7.93
C ILE A 67 3.48 0.89 -8.54
N TYR A 68 3.22 0.93 -9.85
CA TYR A 68 2.63 -0.19 -10.58
C TYR A 68 3.50 -1.46 -10.51
N ASN A 69 4.82 -1.33 -10.62
CA ASN A 69 5.72 -2.48 -10.48
C ASN A 69 5.63 -3.08 -9.06
N MET A 70 5.71 -2.27 -8.00
CA MET A 70 5.54 -2.72 -6.61
C MET A 70 4.16 -3.36 -6.38
N MET A 71 3.11 -2.83 -7.02
CA MET A 71 1.78 -3.43 -7.01
C MET A 71 1.79 -4.81 -7.65
N TRP A 72 2.35 -4.96 -8.85
CA TRP A 72 2.46 -6.25 -9.53
C TRP A 72 3.21 -7.26 -8.66
N TRP A 73 4.30 -6.86 -8.01
CA TRP A 73 5.00 -7.71 -7.05
C TRP A 73 4.12 -8.10 -5.86
N ALA A 74 3.36 -7.16 -5.28
CA ALA A 74 2.45 -7.45 -4.17
C ALA A 74 1.30 -8.40 -4.58
N PHE A 75 0.74 -8.22 -5.79
CA PHE A 75 -0.28 -9.12 -6.34
C PHE A 75 0.27 -10.51 -6.61
N VAL A 76 1.45 -10.61 -7.24
CA VAL A 76 2.10 -11.90 -7.48
C VAL A 76 2.34 -12.64 -6.18
N GLU A 77 2.89 -11.97 -5.15
CA GLU A 77 3.07 -12.57 -3.82
C GLU A 77 1.74 -13.05 -3.22
N PHE A 78 0.70 -12.21 -3.26
CA PHE A 78 -0.62 -12.55 -2.73
C PHE A 78 -1.22 -13.78 -3.41
N PHE A 79 -1.28 -13.81 -4.74
CA PHE A 79 -1.86 -14.92 -5.49
C PHE A 79 -1.03 -16.20 -5.37
N SER A 80 0.29 -16.10 -5.28
CA SER A 80 1.14 -17.26 -5.03
C SER A 80 0.90 -17.87 -3.65
N LEU A 81 0.75 -17.03 -2.62
CA LEU A 81 0.42 -17.48 -1.27
C LEU A 81 -0.99 -18.10 -1.20
N PHE A 82 -1.96 -17.46 -1.86
CA PHE A 82 -3.33 -17.97 -1.96
C PHE A 82 -3.39 -19.36 -2.61
N GLU A 83 -2.72 -19.54 -3.75
CA GLU A 83 -2.67 -20.86 -4.41
C GLU A 83 -1.95 -21.91 -3.56
N TRP A 84 -0.83 -21.54 -2.94
CA TRP A 84 -0.09 -22.47 -2.08
C TRP A 84 -0.94 -22.96 -0.90
N LEU A 85 -1.72 -22.06 -0.29
CA LEU A 85 -2.64 -22.41 0.79
C LEU A 85 -3.83 -23.24 0.30
N ASN A 86 -4.42 -22.92 -0.85
CA ASN A 86 -5.50 -23.71 -1.45
C ASN A 86 -5.04 -25.13 -1.81
N ALA A 87 -3.78 -25.30 -2.20
CA ALA A 87 -3.17 -26.60 -2.43
C ALA A 87 -2.78 -27.34 -1.14
N ILE A 88 -3.20 -26.86 0.04
CA ILE A 88 -2.82 -27.41 1.36
C ILE A 88 -1.29 -27.55 1.47
N LYS A 89 -0.56 -26.59 0.89
CA LYS A 89 0.91 -26.55 0.87
C LYS A 89 1.59 -27.76 0.24
N GLN A 90 0.87 -28.57 -0.54
CA GLN A 90 1.42 -29.75 -1.23
C GLN A 90 2.36 -29.39 -2.39
N LYS A 91 2.23 -28.17 -2.93
CA LYS A 91 3.07 -27.64 -4.00
C LYS A 91 4.25 -26.83 -3.44
N ASN A 92 5.35 -26.77 -4.18
CA ASN A 92 6.45 -25.86 -3.88
C ASN A 92 6.04 -24.41 -4.16
N ILE A 93 6.11 -23.56 -3.14
CA ILE A 93 5.74 -22.14 -3.24
C ILE A 93 6.66 -21.36 -4.19
N SER A 94 7.93 -21.74 -4.32
CA SER A 94 8.88 -21.10 -5.22
C SER A 94 8.47 -21.30 -6.68
N ASP A 95 7.99 -22.48 -7.04
CA ASP A 95 7.55 -22.79 -8.40
C ASP A 95 6.28 -22.02 -8.75
N ILE A 96 5.32 -21.96 -7.81
CA ILE A 96 4.10 -21.14 -7.96
C ILE A 96 4.46 -19.67 -8.14
N PHE A 97 5.40 -19.15 -7.35
CA PHE A 97 5.85 -17.76 -7.45
C PHE A 97 6.51 -17.45 -8.78
N MET A 98 7.43 -18.30 -9.23
CA MET A 98 8.12 -18.12 -10.51
C MET A 98 7.15 -18.17 -11.69
N ARG A 99 6.17 -19.09 -11.64
CA ARG A 99 5.11 -19.19 -12.65
C ARG A 99 4.25 -17.92 -12.69
N ASN A 100 3.82 -17.42 -11.52
CA ASN A 100 2.99 -16.21 -11.45
C ASN A 100 3.78 -14.95 -11.83
N LEU A 101 5.09 -14.88 -11.54
CA LEU A 101 5.96 -13.81 -12.01
C LEU A 101 6.07 -13.79 -13.54
N GLN A 102 6.33 -14.95 -14.15
CA GLN A 102 6.40 -15.06 -15.61
C GLN A 102 5.09 -14.68 -16.27
N PHE A 103 3.96 -15.04 -15.67
CA PHE A 103 2.64 -14.68 -16.17
C PHE A 103 2.42 -13.16 -16.22
N ILE A 104 2.83 -12.43 -15.17
CA ILE A 104 2.62 -10.98 -15.08
C ILE A 104 3.65 -10.17 -15.85
N PHE A 105 4.92 -10.57 -15.82
CA PHE A 105 6.02 -9.80 -16.41
C PHE A 105 6.49 -10.31 -17.78
N GLU A 106 5.84 -11.35 -18.32
CA GLU A 106 6.21 -12.11 -19.54
C GLU A 106 7.59 -12.79 -19.50
N LYS A 107 8.44 -12.41 -18.54
CA LYS A 107 9.75 -12.98 -18.21
C LYS A 107 10.03 -12.79 -16.73
N VAL A 108 10.86 -13.65 -16.16
CA VAL A 108 11.32 -13.47 -14.78
C VAL A 108 12.18 -12.20 -14.71
N PRO A 109 11.84 -11.21 -13.86
CA PRO A 109 12.68 -10.04 -13.68
C PRO A 109 14.07 -10.42 -13.16
N THR A 110 15.12 -9.81 -13.72
CA THR A 110 16.52 -10.05 -13.32
C THR A 110 16.95 -9.23 -12.10
N TYR A 111 16.15 -8.24 -11.72
CA TYR A 111 16.35 -7.43 -10.52
C TYR A 111 15.67 -8.09 -9.31
N PRO A 112 16.20 -7.93 -8.09
CA PRO A 112 15.65 -8.59 -6.91
C PRO A 112 14.22 -8.09 -6.64
N CYS A 113 13.36 -9.01 -6.20
CA CYS A 113 12.03 -8.64 -5.70
C CYS A 113 12.18 -7.54 -4.64
N PRO A 114 11.56 -6.35 -4.83
CA PRO A 114 11.61 -5.29 -3.84
C PRO A 114 10.87 -5.68 -2.54
N ILE A 115 10.00 -6.68 -2.60
CA ILE A 115 9.11 -7.10 -1.51
C ILE A 115 9.49 -8.54 -1.08
N ARG A 116 10.26 -8.68 0.01
CA ARG A 116 10.76 -9.97 0.50
C ARG A 116 9.91 -10.55 1.64
N TYR A 117 8.67 -11.00 1.44
CA TYR A 117 7.82 -11.32 2.62
C TYR A 117 6.97 -12.61 2.62
N PHE A 118 7.38 -13.67 1.91
CA PHE A 118 6.80 -15.01 2.14
C PHE A 118 6.77 -15.44 3.61
N ASN A 119 7.74 -14.99 4.41
CA ASN A 119 7.90 -15.42 5.81
C ASN A 119 7.09 -14.59 6.83
N ARG A 120 6.34 -13.56 6.40
CA ARG A 120 5.66 -12.62 7.33
C ARG A 120 4.16 -12.46 7.09
N GLY A 121 3.49 -13.53 6.63
CA GLY A 121 2.04 -13.69 6.73
C GLY A 121 1.23 -12.58 6.06
N PHE A 122 1.01 -12.70 4.74
CA PHE A 122 0.15 -11.80 3.95
C PHE A 122 0.49 -10.32 4.05
N LYS A 123 1.77 -9.94 4.24
CA LYS A 123 2.16 -8.52 4.27
C LYS A 123 1.77 -7.81 2.96
N SER A 124 1.87 -8.48 1.82
CA SER A 124 1.41 -7.99 0.52
C SER A 124 -0.06 -7.56 0.51
N PHE A 125 -0.93 -8.28 1.21
CA PHE A 125 -2.35 -7.93 1.32
C PHE A 125 -2.57 -6.56 1.96
N ARG A 126 -1.71 -6.16 2.91
CA ARG A 126 -1.77 -4.84 3.55
C ARG A 126 -1.47 -3.71 2.57
N TYR A 127 -0.50 -3.92 1.68
CA TYR A 127 -0.17 -2.95 0.62
C TYR A 127 -1.27 -2.87 -0.44
N ILE A 128 -1.89 -4.01 -0.81
CA ILE A 128 -3.00 -4.04 -1.76
C ILE A 128 -4.21 -3.27 -1.21
N LEU A 129 -4.65 -3.59 0.01
CA LEU A 129 -5.75 -2.88 0.66
C LEU A 129 -5.42 -1.41 0.93
N GLY A 130 -4.19 -1.13 1.36
CA GLY A 130 -3.71 0.23 1.58
C GLY A 130 -3.75 1.07 0.30
N LEU A 131 -3.35 0.50 -0.83
CA LEU A 131 -3.46 1.19 -2.12
C LEU A 131 -4.91 1.51 -2.47
N PHE A 132 -5.82 0.54 -2.34
CA PHE A 132 -7.25 0.78 -2.63
C PHE A 132 -7.79 1.89 -1.74
N LEU A 133 -7.45 1.87 -0.45
CA LEU A 133 -7.79 2.97 0.45
C LEU A 133 -7.21 4.31 -0.03
N ALA A 134 -5.94 4.37 -0.42
CA ALA A 134 -5.28 5.59 -0.89
C ALA A 134 -5.94 6.18 -2.13
N LEU A 135 -6.29 5.31 -3.11
CA LEU A 135 -7.00 5.71 -4.33
C LEU A 135 -8.42 6.17 -4.02
N GLY A 136 -9.14 5.48 -3.15
CA GLY A 136 -10.48 5.86 -2.71
C GLY A 136 -10.50 7.21 -1.99
N ILE A 137 -9.51 7.46 -1.12
CA ILE A 137 -9.32 8.77 -0.49
C ILE A 137 -9.00 9.82 -1.55
N SER A 138 -8.03 9.58 -2.43
CA SER A 138 -7.63 10.55 -3.46
C SER A 138 -8.81 11.00 -4.33
N ASP A 139 -9.67 10.06 -4.71
CA ASP A 139 -10.86 10.31 -5.49
C ASP A 139 -11.94 11.07 -4.70
N TYR A 140 -12.21 10.66 -3.45
CA TYR A 140 -13.10 11.40 -2.56
C TYR A 140 -12.66 12.86 -2.37
N LEU A 141 -11.35 13.09 -2.21
CA LEU A 141 -10.77 14.43 -2.07
C LEU A 141 -10.88 15.27 -3.35
N HIS A 142 -10.83 14.62 -4.52
CA HIS A 142 -11.04 15.28 -5.80
C HIS A 142 -12.46 15.81 -5.93
N GLU A 143 -13.45 15.02 -5.50
CA GLU A 143 -14.86 15.40 -5.48
C GLU A 143 -15.19 16.43 -4.37
N ASN A 144 -14.46 16.40 -3.24
CA ASN A 144 -14.76 17.18 -2.04
C ASN A 144 -13.57 18.04 -1.55
N PRO A 145 -13.03 18.97 -2.35
CA PRO A 145 -11.77 19.66 -2.05
C PRO A 145 -11.81 20.50 -0.76
N ARG A 146 -12.99 20.99 -0.35
CA ARG A 146 -13.19 21.87 0.82
C ARG A 146 -13.18 21.15 2.18
N ILE A 147 -13.36 19.83 2.20
CA ILE A 147 -13.49 19.01 3.43
C ILE A 147 -12.22 18.17 3.66
N SER A 148 -11.24 18.31 2.77
CA SER A 148 -10.11 17.39 2.59
C SER A 148 -9.25 17.14 3.84
N GLY A 149 -8.90 18.19 4.59
CA GLY A 149 -8.00 18.07 5.73
C GLY A 149 -8.62 17.36 6.94
N GLU A 150 -9.85 17.69 7.29
CA GLU A 150 -10.54 17.13 8.46
C GLU A 150 -10.93 15.66 8.25
N TYR A 151 -11.27 15.28 7.02
CA TYR A 151 -11.60 13.89 6.69
C TYR A 151 -10.40 12.94 6.79
N ILE A 152 -9.23 13.35 6.30
CA ILE A 152 -8.00 12.55 6.43
C ILE A 152 -7.58 12.44 7.90
N LYS A 153 -7.74 13.52 8.68
CA LYS A 153 -7.50 13.49 10.13
C LYS A 153 -8.42 12.51 10.85
N GLU A 154 -9.70 12.42 10.48
CA GLU A 154 -10.63 11.46 11.08
C GLU A 154 -10.21 10.00 10.80
N ILE A 155 -9.73 9.72 9.59
CA ILE A 155 -9.18 8.40 9.22
C ILE A 155 -7.94 8.08 10.07
N MET A 156 -7.02 9.04 10.22
CA MET A 156 -5.80 8.85 11.03
C MET A 156 -6.12 8.73 12.54
N TYR A 157 -7.04 9.56 13.04
CA TYR A 157 -7.45 9.61 14.45
C TYR A 157 -8.05 8.28 14.91
N SER A 158 -8.97 7.74 14.11
CA SER A 158 -9.65 6.48 14.43
C SER A 158 -8.80 5.22 14.21
N GLY A 159 -7.54 5.35 13.73
CA GLY A 159 -6.79 4.20 13.20
C GLY A 159 -7.51 3.53 12.02
N GLY A 160 -8.41 4.27 11.36
CA GLY A 160 -9.34 3.85 10.32
C GLY A 160 -10.33 2.76 10.74
N ILE A 161 -10.98 2.92 11.90
CA ILE A 161 -12.09 2.05 12.31
C ILE A 161 -13.41 2.41 11.57
N ASN A 162 -13.60 3.66 11.16
CA ASN A 162 -14.85 4.14 10.55
C ASN A 162 -14.73 4.31 9.02
N LYS A 163 -15.70 3.79 8.25
CA LYS A 163 -15.89 3.98 6.78
C LYS A 163 -14.81 3.44 5.84
N ASN A 164 -13.82 2.73 6.36
CA ASN A 164 -12.73 2.10 5.63
C ASN A 164 -13.15 1.25 4.41
N ASN A 165 -14.17 0.41 4.59
CA ASN A 165 -14.59 -0.55 3.56
C ASN A 165 -15.16 0.17 2.32
N GLU A 166 -15.89 1.27 2.51
CA GLU A 166 -16.47 2.06 1.42
C GLU A 166 -15.37 2.70 0.57
N LEU A 167 -14.34 3.27 1.21
CA LEU A 167 -13.20 3.88 0.52
C LEU A 167 -12.35 2.84 -0.22
N ILE A 168 -12.10 1.68 0.41
CA ILE A 168 -11.40 0.56 -0.23
C ILE A 168 -12.17 0.10 -1.47
N ILE A 169 -13.49 -0.07 -1.38
CA ILE A 169 -14.33 -0.47 -2.52
C ILE A 169 -14.28 0.58 -3.63
N LYS A 170 -14.41 1.87 -3.29
CA LYS A 170 -14.35 2.97 -4.25
C LYS A 170 -12.99 3.00 -4.97
N GLY A 171 -11.89 2.87 -4.23
CA GLY A 171 -10.55 2.86 -4.81
C GLY A 171 -10.26 1.64 -5.68
N TYR A 172 -10.80 0.47 -5.34
CA TYR A 172 -10.78 -0.70 -6.22
C TYR A 172 -11.53 -0.44 -7.53
N GLN A 173 -12.75 0.12 -7.46
CA GLN A 173 -13.54 0.45 -8.65
C GLN A 173 -12.80 1.45 -9.55
N ASN A 174 -12.18 2.47 -8.97
CA ASN A 174 -11.39 3.44 -9.73
C ASN A 174 -10.22 2.76 -10.44
N MET A 175 -9.49 1.88 -9.75
CA MET A 175 -8.36 1.16 -10.36
C MET A 175 -8.79 0.26 -11.53
N VAL A 176 -9.96 -0.40 -11.44
CA VAL A 176 -10.47 -1.29 -12.50
C VAL A 176 -11.03 -0.51 -13.70
N ASN A 177 -11.60 0.67 -13.47
CA ASN A 177 -12.26 1.47 -14.50
C ASN A 177 -11.34 2.52 -15.18
N SER A 178 -10.07 2.62 -14.75
CA SER A 178 -9.03 3.49 -15.32
C SER A 178 -8.24 2.79 -16.41
#